data_AF-A0A6M0B4D5-F1
#
_entry.id   AF-A0A6M0B4D5-F1
#
_cell.length_a   1.000
_cell.length_b   1.000
_cell.length_c   1.000
_cell.angle_alpha   90.00
_cell.angle_beta   90.00
_cell.angle_gamma   90.00
#
_symmetry.space_group_name_H-M   'P 1'
#
loop_
_entity.id
_entity.type
_entity.pdbx_description
1 polymer ?
#
loop_
_entity_poly.entity_id
_entity_poly.type
_entity_poly.pdbx_seq_one_letter_code
_entity_poly.pdbx_strand_id
1 'polypeptide(L)'
;MAESGTSSIAFNHITFNHITFNHITFNHITFNHITFNHITFNHITFNHITFNHITFNHITFNHITFNHITFNHITLALAYWPRGARLATGSRSTT
;
A
#
# COMPACT_ATOMS: atom_id res chain seq x y z
N MET A 1 24.04 -24.47 5.17
CA MET A 1 22.63 -24.54 4.75
C MET A 1 21.80 -23.82 5.80
N ALA A 2 21.67 -22.49 5.71
CA ALA A 2 20.80 -21.73 6.60
C ALA A 2 19.83 -20.98 5.68
N GLU A 3 18.58 -21.43 5.64
CA GLU A 3 17.51 -20.74 4.94
C GLU A 3 17.38 -19.36 5.59
N SER A 4 17.73 -18.31 4.84
CA SER A 4 17.45 -16.94 5.25
C SER A 4 15.93 -16.80 5.33
N GLY A 5 15.39 -16.88 6.54
CA GLY A 5 13.99 -16.63 6.81
C GLY A 5 13.62 -15.26 6.28
N THR A 6 12.80 -15.20 5.24
CA THR A 6 12.20 -13.95 4.78
C THR A 6 11.28 -13.48 5.89
N SER A 7 11.75 -12.53 6.70
CA SER A 7 10.94 -11.94 7.77
C SER A 7 9.78 -11.17 7.14
N SER A 8 8.61 -11.81 7.07
CA SER A 8 7.37 -11.18 6.61
C SER A 8 6.73 -10.45 7.79
N ILE A 9 6.20 -9.26 7.53
CA ILE A 9 5.56 -8.43 8.56
C ILE A 9 4.07 -8.35 8.24
N ALA A 10 3.24 -8.66 9.24
CA ALA A 10 1.79 -8.57 9.13
C ALA A 10 1.24 -7.50 10.07
N PHE A 11 0.43 -6.60 9.52
CA PHE A 11 -0.30 -5.58 10.27
C PHE A 11 -1.80 -5.89 10.20
N ASN A 12 -2.45 -5.84 11.36
CA ASN A 12 -3.87 -6.16 11.48
C ASN A 12 -4.59 -5.03 12.23
N HIS A 13 -5.69 -4.54 11.67
CA HIS A 13 -6.56 -3.53 12.29
C HIS A 13 -5.81 -2.27 12.73
N ILE A 14 -5.15 -1.59 11.78
CA ILE A 14 -4.40 -0.36 12.06
C ILE A 14 -5.03 0.82 11.31
N THR A 15 -5.10 1.94 12.02
CA THR A 15 -5.47 3.22 11.44
C THR A 15 -4.29 4.18 11.53
N PHE A 16 -3.87 4.69 10.38
CA PHE A 16 -2.87 5.75 10.29
C PHE A 16 -3.56 7.08 9.99
N ASN A 17 -3.21 8.12 10.74
CA ASN A 17 -3.79 9.46 10.58
C ASN A 17 -2.66 10.49 10.52
N HIS A 18 -2.69 11.37 9.52
CA HIS A 18 -1.77 12.52 9.41
C HIS A 18 -0.28 12.13 9.44
N ILE A 19 0.10 11.17 8.59
CA ILE A 19 1.48 10.66 8.53
C ILE A 19 2.10 10.96 7.18
N THR A 20 3.38 11.32 7.21
CA THR A 20 4.23 11.40 6.02
C THR A 20 5.29 10.32 6.06
N PHE A 21 5.32 9.47 5.03
CA PHE A 21 6.36 8.49 4.82
C PHE A 21 7.34 9.00 3.76
N ASN A 22 8.63 8.98 4.06
CA ASN A 22 9.69 9.45 3.16
C ASN A 22 10.80 8.40 3.04
N HIS A 23 11.19 8.06 1.81
CA HIS A 23 12.33 7.19 1.49
C HIS A 23 12.28 5.82 2.18
N ILE A 24 11.15 5.10 2.03
CA ILE A 24 10.92 3.81 2.68
C ILE A 24 10.80 2.70 1.64
N THR A 25 11.40 1.56 1.94
CA THR A 25 11.21 0.33 1.17
C THR A 25 10.50 -0.72 2.04
N PHE A 26 9.35 -1.19 1.58
CA PHE A 26 8.60 -2.28 2.21
C PHE A 26 8.81 -3.59 1.46
N ASN A 27 9.17 -4.63 2.20
CA ASN A 27 9.43 -5.98 1.71
C ASN A 27 8.52 -6.99 2.41
N HIS A 28 7.82 -7.82 1.64
CA HIS A 28 7.00 -8.94 2.15
C HIS A 28 6.06 -8.53 3.29
N ILE A 29 5.16 -7.58 3.02
CA ILE A 29 4.21 -7.07 4.01
C ILE A 29 2.78 -7.52 3.66
N THR A 30 2.02 -7.87 4.69
CA THR A 30 0.58 -8.10 4.57
C THR A 30 -0.18 -7.13 5.48
N PHE A 31 -1.16 -6.46 4.91
CA PHE A 31 -2.04 -5.52 5.59
C PHE A 31 -3.48 -6.05 5.62
N ASN A 32 -4.01 -6.25 6.82
CA ASN A 32 -5.39 -6.68 7.08
C ASN A 32 -6.17 -5.57 7.76
N HIS A 33 -7.27 -5.12 7.15
CA HIS A 33 -8.17 -4.08 7.69
C HIS A 33 -7.41 -2.80 8.08
N ILE A 34 -6.89 -2.09 7.09
CA ILE A 34 -6.12 -0.86 7.30
C ILE A 34 -6.89 0.36 6.83
N THR A 35 -6.83 1.43 7.60
CA THR A 35 -7.33 2.74 7.17
C THR A 35 -6.20 3.77 7.18
N PHE A 36 -6.07 4.51 6.09
CA PHE A 36 -5.13 5.62 5.92
C PHE A 36 -5.93 6.91 5.74
N ASN A 37 -5.78 7.86 6.67
CA ASN A 37 -6.38 9.18 6.58
C ASN A 37 -5.30 10.28 6.53
N HIS A 38 -5.36 11.16 5.53
CA HIS A 38 -4.42 12.28 5.37
C HIS A 38 -2.97 11.82 5.34
N ILE A 39 -2.62 11.00 4.35
CA ILE A 39 -1.30 10.38 4.27
C ILE A 39 -0.55 10.85 3.03
N THR A 40 0.75 11.10 3.19
CA THR A 40 1.62 11.43 2.06
C THR A 40 2.78 10.43 1.97
N PHE A 41 2.98 9.88 0.77
CA PHE A 41 4.05 8.93 0.45
C PHE A 41 5.03 9.54 -0.55
N ASN A 42 6.29 9.67 -0.12
CA ASN A 42 7.38 10.25 -0.90
C ASN A 42 8.52 9.25 -1.07
N HIS A 43 8.88 8.91 -2.31
CA HIS A 43 9.95 7.97 -2.65
C HIS A 43 9.79 6.63 -1.91
N ILE A 44 8.71 5.92 -2.23
CA ILE A 44 8.37 4.66 -1.56
C ILE A 44 8.42 3.51 -2.55
N THR A 45 9.06 2.41 -2.14
CA THR A 45 9.12 1.18 -2.93
C THR A 45 8.43 0.05 -2.18
N PHE A 46 7.47 -0.59 -2.85
CA PHE A 46 6.77 -1.77 -2.36
C PHE A 46 7.14 -2.97 -3.22
N ASN A 47 7.78 -3.98 -2.61
CA ASN A 47 8.23 -5.16 -3.34
C ASN A 47 7.16 -6.25 -3.42
N HIS A 48 6.81 -6.87 -2.28
CA HIS A 48 5.75 -7.87 -2.18
C HIS A 48 4.78 -7.41 -1.11
N ILE A 49 3.60 -6.96 -1.53
CA ILE A 49 2.61 -6.45 -0.59
C ILE A 49 1.20 -6.92 -0.90
N THR A 50 0.51 -7.34 0.15
CA THR A 50 -0.89 -7.78 0.08
C THR A 50 -1.75 -6.89 0.96
N PHE A 51 -2.81 -6.32 0.38
CA PHE A 51 -3.84 -5.58 1.10
C PHE A 51 -5.16 -6.35 1.04
N ASN A 52 -5.65 -6.80 2.21
CA ASN A 52 -6.92 -7.52 2.28
C ASN A 52 -8.11 -6.57 2.29
N HIS A 53 -8.17 -5.68 3.29
CA HIS A 53 -9.17 -4.63 3.35
C HIS A 53 -8.44 -3.33 3.62
N ILE A 54 -8.54 -2.38 2.69
CA ILE A 54 -7.88 -1.10 2.82
C ILE A 54 -8.79 0.06 2.44
N THR A 55 -8.77 1.09 3.27
CA THR A 55 -9.46 2.35 3.05
C THR A 55 -8.45 3.48 2.98
N PHE A 56 -8.50 4.26 1.92
CA PHE A 56 -7.72 5.48 1.75
C PHE A 56 -8.63 6.71 1.73
N ASN A 57 -8.36 7.64 2.64
CA ASN A 57 -9.00 8.93 2.70
C ASN A 57 -7.93 10.03 2.65
N HIS A 58 -7.97 10.84 1.59
CA HIS A 58 -7.00 11.89 1.33
C HIS A 58 -5.54 11.39 1.36
N ILE A 59 -5.14 10.72 0.28
CA ILE A 59 -3.78 10.23 0.10
C ILE A 59 -3.08 10.91 -1.07
N THR A 60 -1.79 11.21 -0.87
CA THR A 60 -0.93 11.76 -1.92
C THR A 60 0.26 10.85 -2.14
N PHE A 61 0.48 10.46 -3.39
CA PHE A 61 1.68 9.76 -3.82
C PHE A 61 2.53 10.68 -4.70
N ASN A 62 3.84 10.75 -4.44
CA ASN A 62 4.77 11.50 -5.28
C ASN A 62 5.62 10.57 -6.17
N HIS A 63 6.58 9.86 -5.57
CA HIS A 63 7.35 8.83 -6.26
C HIS A 63 7.10 7.50 -5.58
N ILE A 64 6.36 6.61 -6.27
CA ILE A 64 6.02 5.30 -5.75
C ILE A 64 6.27 4.23 -6.78
N THR A 65 6.85 3.11 -6.34
CA THR A 65 7.08 1.93 -7.17
C THR A 65 6.44 0.72 -6.49
N PHE A 66 5.68 -0.05 -7.27
CA PHE A 66 5.11 -1.33 -6.85
C PHE A 66 5.66 -2.42 -7.77
N ASN A 67 6.25 -3.48 -7.21
CA ASN A 67 6.69 -4.64 -7.98
C ASN A 67 5.59 -5.70 -8.01
N HIS A 68 5.24 -6.28 -6.87
CA HIS A 68 4.14 -7.22 -6.71
C HIS A 68 3.18 -6.71 -5.64
N ILE A 69 1.99 -6.34 -6.10
CA ILE A 69 0.93 -5.85 -5.24
C ILE A 69 -0.37 -6.59 -5.51
N THR A 70 -1.06 -6.96 -4.43
CA THR A 70 -2.39 -7.55 -4.48
C THR A 70 -3.33 -6.75 -3.59
N PHE A 71 -4.49 -6.40 -4.13
CA PHE A 71 -5.59 -5.79 -3.40
C PHE A 71 -6.80 -6.72 -3.49
N ASN A 72 -7.38 -7.08 -2.34
CA ASN A 72 -8.63 -7.83 -2.32
C ASN A 72 -9.82 -6.89 -2.26
N HIS A 73 -9.84 -5.99 -1.26
CA HIS A 73 -10.86 -4.95 -1.14
C HIS A 73 -10.22 -3.59 -0.89
N ILE A 74 -10.51 -2.63 -1.78
CA ILE A 74 -9.98 -1.28 -1.72
C ILE A 74 -11.10 -0.24 -1.80
N THR A 75 -11.06 0.73 -0.89
CA THR A 75 -11.93 1.89 -0.91
C THR A 75 -11.08 3.16 -1.01
N LEU A 76 -11.43 4.03 -1.96
CA LEU A 76 -10.70 5.25 -2.27
C LEU A 76 -11.68 6.42 -2.26
N ALA A 77 -11.56 7.31 -1.27
CA ALA A 77 -12.41 8.50 -1.19
C ALA A 77 -11.81 9.68 -1.97
N LEU A 78 -10.53 9.99 -1.70
CA LEU A 78 -9.78 11.04 -2.38
C LEU A 78 -8.32 10.62 -2.43
N ALA A 79 -7.80 10.38 -3.64
CA ALA A 79 -6.45 9.91 -3.83
C ALA A 79 -5.83 10.59 -5.05
N TYR A 80 -4.64 11.16 -4.85
CA TYR A 80 -3.86 11.80 -5.90
C TYR A 80 -2.67 10.91 -6.26
N TRP A 81 -2.60 10.53 -7.54
CA TRP A 81 -1.48 9.79 -8.10
C TRP A 81 -0.59 10.68 -8.97
N PRO A 82 0.73 10.39 -9.01
CA PRO A 82 1.62 11.04 -9.95
C PRO A 82 1.27 10.63 -11.37
N ARG A 83 1.35 11.59 -12.30
CA ARG A 83 1.05 11.37 -13.72
C ARG A 83 2.02 10.32 -14.29
N GLY A 84 1.50 9.14 -14.64
CA GLY A 84 2.29 8.04 -15.22
C GLY A 84 2.18 6.69 -14.48
N ALA A 85 1.50 6.64 -13.34
CA ALA A 85 1.25 5.37 -12.66
C ALA A 85 0.28 4.48 -13.47
N ARG A 86 0.81 3.48 -14.18
CA ARG A 86 -0.01 2.44 -14.84
C ARG A 86 -0.41 1.40 -13.80
N LEU A 87 -1.69 1.33 -13.47
CA LEU A 87 -2.26 0.21 -12.74
C LEU A 87 -2.54 -0.92 -13.74
N ALA A 88 -1.84 -2.05 -13.63
CA ALA A 88 -2.27 -3.30 -14.25
C ALA A 88 -3.42 -3.86 -13.39
N THR A 89 -4.62 -3.31 -13.52
CA THR A 89 -5.77 -3.78 -12.74
C THR A 89 -6.32 -5.07 -13.34
N GLY A 90 -6.03 -6.19 -12.71
CA GLY A 90 -6.86 -7.39 -12.77
C GLY A 90 -7.73 -7.48 -11.53
N SER A 91 -8.76 -6.66 -11.40
CA SER A 91 -9.77 -6.86 -10.35
C SER A 91 -11.10 -6.17 -10.68
N ARG A 92 -12.16 -6.98 -10.66
CA ARG A 92 -13.57 -6.60 -10.82
C ARG A 92 -13.99 -5.71 -9.66
N SER A 93 -14.41 -4.49 -9.97
CA SER A 93 -15.14 -3.62 -9.05
C SER A 93 -16.52 -4.23 -8.77
N THR A 94 -16.88 -4.43 -7.51
CA THR A 94 -18.29 -4.53 -7.09
C THR A 94 -18.61 -3.28 -6.30
N THR A 95 -19.55 -2.51 -6.83
CA THR A 95 -20.22 -1.36 -6.23
C THR A 95 -20.71 -1.65 -4.81
#